data_AF-K2CX20-F1
#
_entry.id   AF-K2CX20-F1
#
_cell.length_a   1.000
_cell.length_b   1.000
_cell.length_c   1.000
_cell.angle_alpha   90.00
_cell.angle_beta   90.00
_cell.angle_gamma   90.00
#
_symmetry.space_group_name_H-M   'P 1'
#
loop_
_entity.id
_entity.type
_entity.pdbx_description
1 polymer ?
#
loop_
_entity_poly.entity_id
_entity_poly.type
_entity_poly.pdbx_seq_one_letter_code
_entity_poly.pdbx_strand_id
1 'polypeptide(L)'
;MDISNTDKVRGDLGIQTIDATIRHGYTVVVNDGDSSGEFKDELSKRGIVVLERIGKSRATARRQLIEYCSHVPGAKVIVRMEPEKVSLVKNCIPQLAEPILRNEAEVVVPKRRQDLFSSSYPNYMY
;
A
#
# COMPACT_ATOMS: atom_id res chain seq x y z
N MET A 1 -23.32 14.57 -6.35
CA MET A 1 -22.60 13.45 -5.72
C MET A 1 -21.76 14.04 -4.61
N ASP A 2 -22.10 13.73 -3.38
CA ASP A 2 -21.45 14.30 -2.21
C ASP A 2 -20.02 13.72 -2.08
N ILE A 3 -19.02 14.59 -2.11
CA ILE A 3 -17.59 14.24 -2.11
C ILE A 3 -17.16 13.74 -0.71
N SER A 4 -18.00 13.97 0.31
CA SER A 4 -17.80 13.61 1.73
C SER A 4 -17.56 12.11 1.99
N ASN A 5 -18.04 11.22 1.11
CA ASN A 5 -17.92 9.76 1.32
C ASN A 5 -16.62 9.16 0.72
N THR A 6 -15.85 9.95 -0.03
CA THR A 6 -14.65 9.43 -0.72
C THR A 6 -13.56 9.03 0.26
N ASP A 7 -13.32 9.83 1.30
CA ASP A 7 -12.29 9.55 2.29
C ASP A 7 -12.63 8.33 3.14
N LYS A 8 -13.91 8.15 3.46
CA LYS A 8 -14.41 6.94 4.12
C LYS A 8 -14.16 5.70 3.26
N VAL A 9 -14.56 5.73 1.98
CA VAL A 9 -14.33 4.60 1.06
C VAL A 9 -12.83 4.28 0.94
N ARG A 10 -11.97 5.30 0.86
CA ARG A 10 -10.50 5.11 0.82
C ARG A 10 -9.98 4.51 2.13
N GLY A 11 -10.48 4.97 3.27
CA GLY A 11 -10.16 4.42 4.59
C GLY A 11 -10.55 2.96 4.70
N ASP A 12 -11.79 2.62 4.36
CA ASP A 12 -12.31 1.24 4.38
C ASP A 12 -11.49 0.32 3.47
N LEU A 13 -11.15 0.77 2.25
CA LEU A 13 -10.27 0.02 1.35
C LEU A 13 -8.85 -0.13 1.90
N GLY A 14 -8.32 0.90 2.55
CA GLY A 14 -7.03 0.84 3.23
C GLY A 14 -7.01 -0.20 4.32
N ILE A 15 -8.03 -0.23 5.17
CA ILE A 15 -8.22 -1.25 6.19
C ILE A 15 -8.31 -2.65 5.56
N GLN A 16 -9.10 -2.82 4.50
CA GLN A 16 -9.20 -4.12 3.81
C GLN A 16 -7.87 -4.59 3.22
N THR A 17 -7.06 -3.67 2.69
CA THR A 17 -5.71 -3.97 2.18
C THR A 17 -4.79 -4.41 3.30
N ILE A 18 -4.82 -3.73 4.44
CA ILE A 18 -4.02 -4.09 5.61
C ILE A 18 -4.41 -5.47 6.12
N ASP A 19 -5.71 -5.73 6.27
CA ASP A 19 -6.23 -7.03 6.73
C ASP A 19 -5.89 -8.16 5.76
N ALA A 20 -5.91 -7.89 4.45
CA ALA A 20 -5.41 -8.85 3.45
C ALA A 20 -3.90 -9.09 3.64
N THR A 21 -3.12 -8.04 3.83
CA THR A 21 -1.65 -8.12 3.92
C THR A 21 -1.21 -8.92 5.16
N ILE A 22 -1.84 -8.66 6.31
CA ILE A 22 -1.61 -9.41 7.55
C ILE A 22 -1.97 -10.89 7.39
N ARG A 23 -3.11 -11.21 6.76
CA ARG A 23 -3.53 -12.60 6.52
C ARG A 23 -2.57 -13.38 5.64
N HIS A 24 -1.87 -12.70 4.73
CA HIS A 24 -0.81 -13.32 3.92
C HIS A 24 0.54 -13.43 4.65
N GLY A 25 0.62 -13.01 5.92
CA GLY A 25 1.83 -13.11 6.75
C GLY A 25 2.88 -12.05 6.43
N TYR A 26 2.51 -10.98 5.73
CA TYR A 26 3.43 -9.89 5.41
C TYR A 26 3.45 -8.84 6.52
N THR A 27 4.63 -8.27 6.78
CA THR A 27 4.78 -7.09 7.65
C THR A 27 4.20 -5.85 6.97
N VAL A 28 3.36 -5.11 7.69
CA VAL A 28 2.74 -3.88 7.21
C VAL A 28 3.33 -2.68 7.95
N VAL A 29 3.79 -1.69 7.18
CA VAL A 29 4.21 -0.38 7.69
C VAL A 29 3.41 0.70 6.97
N VAL A 30 2.70 1.52 7.73
CA VAL A 30 1.90 2.63 7.23
C VAL A 30 2.56 3.94 7.66
N ASN A 31 2.52 4.93 6.78
CA ASN A 31 2.88 6.30 7.13
C ASN A 31 1.61 7.13 7.15
N ASP A 32 1.29 7.67 8.31
CA ASP A 32 0.07 8.45 8.51
C ASP A 32 0.39 9.88 8.96
N GLY A 33 -0.41 10.84 8.49
CA GLY A 33 -0.30 12.24 8.88
C GLY A 33 -1.59 12.71 9.55
N ASP A 34 -2.51 13.18 8.72
CA ASP A 34 -3.73 13.88 9.17
C ASP A 34 -4.99 13.01 9.04
N SER A 35 -4.88 11.68 9.15
CA SER A 35 -6.08 10.82 9.17
C SER A 35 -6.92 11.04 10.42
N SER A 36 -8.21 10.75 10.31
CA SER A 36 -9.17 10.86 11.41
C SER A 36 -8.78 9.99 12.61
N GLY A 37 -9.21 10.39 13.81
CA GLY A 37 -9.01 9.59 15.03
C GLY A 37 -9.57 8.18 14.90
N GLU A 38 -10.78 8.05 14.33
CA GLU A 38 -11.41 6.75 14.08
C GLU A 38 -10.55 5.83 13.21
N PHE A 39 -9.92 6.37 12.16
CA PHE A 39 -9.04 5.57 11.31
C PHE A 39 -7.77 5.15 12.05
N LYS A 40 -7.16 6.05 12.82
CA LYS A 40 -5.98 5.75 13.65
C LYS A 40 -6.29 4.66 14.70
N ASP A 41 -7.46 4.73 15.32
CA ASP A 41 -7.95 3.71 16.26
C ASP A 41 -8.08 2.35 15.57
N GLU A 42 -8.65 2.31 14.36
CA GLU A 42 -8.71 1.08 13.56
C GLU A 42 -7.32 0.52 13.21
N LEU A 43 -6.35 1.38 12.84
CA LEU A 43 -4.99 0.92 12.57
C LEU A 43 -4.33 0.31 13.82
N SER A 44 -4.53 0.92 14.99
CA SER A 44 -3.94 0.47 16.25
C SER A 44 -4.35 -0.96 16.64
N LYS A 45 -5.60 -1.34 16.34
CA LYS A 45 -6.16 -2.68 16.65
C LYS A 45 -5.49 -3.81 15.88
N ARG A 46 -4.76 -3.50 14.79
CA ARG A 46 -4.18 -4.48 13.87
C ARG A 46 -2.72 -4.83 14.19
N GLY A 47 -2.12 -4.17 15.17
CA GLY A 47 -0.73 -4.43 15.57
C GLY A 47 0.30 -4.14 14.46
N ILE A 48 -0.04 -3.25 13.52
CA ILE A 48 0.87 -2.83 12.46
C ILE A 48 1.77 -1.70 12.94
N VAL A 49 2.87 -1.46 12.22
CA VAL A 49 3.69 -0.28 12.46
C VAL A 49 3.05 0.92 11.76
N VAL A 50 2.70 1.94 12.54
CA VAL A 50 2.25 3.24 12.02
C VAL A 50 3.32 4.28 12.34
N LEU A 51 3.92 4.85 11.30
CA LEU A 51 4.89 5.93 11.41
C LEU A 51 4.17 7.27 11.27
N GLU A 52 4.46 8.19 12.19
CA GLU A 52 4.08 9.58 12.02
C GLU A 52 4.86 10.20 10.86
N ARG A 53 4.16 10.95 10.02
CA ARG A 53 4.71 11.54 8.82
C ARG A 53 5.55 12.78 9.11
N ILE A 54 6.84 12.76 8.73
CA ILE A 54 7.80 13.87 8.95
C ILE A 54 7.50 15.12 8.08
N GLY A 55 6.58 15.04 7.11
CA GLY A 55 6.16 16.23 6.36
C GLY A 55 5.11 15.96 5.28
N LYS A 56 4.48 17.03 4.78
CA LYS A 56 3.32 16.97 3.87
C LYS A 56 3.64 16.42 2.46
N SER A 57 4.91 16.36 2.06
CA SER A 57 5.30 15.86 0.74
C SER A 57 5.18 14.34 0.64
N ARG A 58 4.58 13.84 -0.45
CA ARG A 58 4.47 12.40 -0.73
C ARG A 58 5.85 11.75 -0.91
N ALA A 59 6.81 12.50 -1.47
CA ALA A 59 8.16 12.00 -1.67
C ALA A 59 8.88 11.76 -0.34
N THR A 60 8.68 12.64 0.64
CA THR A 60 9.24 12.51 1.99
C THR A 60 8.65 11.30 2.71
N ALA A 61 7.32 11.16 2.73
CA ALA A 61 6.65 9.99 3.33
C ALA A 61 7.10 8.67 2.70
N ARG A 62 7.26 8.64 1.37
CA ARG A 62 7.77 7.47 0.66
C ARG A 62 9.20 7.11 1.07
N ARG A 63 10.10 8.10 1.16
CA ARG A 63 11.49 7.84 1.59
C ARG A 63 11.52 7.33 3.03
N GLN A 64 10.73 7.93 3.92
CA GLN A 64 10.61 7.50 5.31
C GLN A 64 10.18 6.03 5.43
N LEU A 65 9.18 5.60 4.65
CA LEU A 65 8.74 4.20 4.63
C LEU A 65 9.82 3.26 4.12
N ILE A 66 10.47 3.60 3.00
CA ILE A 66 11.52 2.75 2.41
C ILE A 66 12.69 2.61 3.38
N GLU A 67 13.11 3.73 3.99
CA GLU A 67 14.19 3.77 4.98
C GLU A 67 13.85 2.94 6.22
N TYR A 68 12.63 3.05 6.75
CA TYR A 68 12.24 2.23 7.88
C TYR A 68 12.22 0.74 7.51
N CYS A 69 11.60 0.40 6.37
CA CYS A 69 11.45 -0.97 5.92
C CYS A 69 12.78 -1.65 5.56
N SER A 70 13.80 -0.91 5.11
CA SER A 70 15.13 -1.46 4.82
C SER A 70 15.86 -1.94 6.07
N HIS A 71 15.48 -1.45 7.24
CA HIS A 71 16.04 -1.85 8.54
C HIS A 71 15.21 -2.92 9.26
N VAL A 72 14.07 -3.36 8.69
CA VAL A 72 13.24 -4.41 9.29
C VAL A 72 13.97 -5.77 9.19
N PRO A 73 14.24 -6.46 10.33
CA PRO A 73 14.94 -7.72 10.31
C PRO A 73 14.24 -8.77 9.46
N GLY A 74 14.99 -9.44 8.58
CA GLY A 74 14.47 -10.48 7.69
C GLY A 74 13.66 -9.97 6.49
N ALA A 75 13.50 -8.65 6.31
CA ALA A 75 12.90 -8.09 5.11
C ALA A 75 13.78 -8.40 3.88
N LYS A 76 13.22 -9.13 2.92
CA LYS A 76 13.88 -9.45 1.64
C LYS A 76 13.40 -8.59 0.48
N VAL A 77 12.15 -8.13 0.55
CA VAL A 77 11.48 -7.37 -0.51
C VAL A 77 10.62 -6.29 0.14
N ILE A 78 10.69 -5.08 -0.38
CA ILE A 78 9.82 -3.97 0.02
C ILE A 78 8.81 -3.73 -1.11
N VAL A 79 7.52 -3.97 -0.85
CA VAL A 79 6.44 -3.67 -1.79
C VAL A 79 5.78 -2.36 -1.40
N ARG A 80 5.87 -1.36 -2.28
CA ARG A 80 5.16 -0.08 -2.12
C ARG A 80 3.91 -0.06 -2.97
N MET A 81 2.77 0.20 -2.36
CA MET A 81 1.48 0.34 -3.05
C MET A 81 0.60 1.40 -2.37
N GLU A 82 -0.45 1.82 -3.07
CA GLU A 82 -1.50 2.66 -2.50
C GLU A 82 -2.50 1.78 -1.72
N PRO A 83 -3.12 2.30 -0.64
CA PRO A 83 -3.96 1.53 0.27
C PRO A 83 -5.22 0.94 -0.39
N GLU A 84 -5.67 1.44 -1.54
CA GLU A 84 -6.82 0.90 -2.27
C GLU A 84 -6.51 -0.35 -3.11
N LYS A 85 -5.26 -0.79 -3.19
CA LYS A 85 -4.81 -1.87 -4.09
C LYS A 85 -4.91 -3.28 -3.47
N VAL A 86 -6.06 -3.60 -2.86
CA VAL A 86 -6.30 -4.92 -2.22
C VAL A 86 -5.99 -6.09 -3.17
N SER A 87 -6.32 -5.97 -4.45
CA SER A 87 -6.11 -7.03 -5.45
C SER A 87 -4.62 -7.31 -5.71
N LEU A 88 -3.75 -6.31 -5.57
CA LEU A 88 -2.31 -6.49 -5.70
C LEU A 88 -1.80 -7.42 -4.59
N VAL A 89 -2.28 -7.22 -3.36
CA VAL A 89 -1.94 -8.07 -2.22
C VAL A 89 -2.35 -9.51 -2.44
N LYS A 90 -3.62 -9.71 -2.82
CA LYS A 90 -4.21 -11.05 -2.93
C LYS A 90 -3.60 -11.88 -4.06
N ASN A 91 -3.25 -11.23 -5.17
CA ASN A 91 -3.01 -11.95 -6.42
C ASN A 91 -1.59 -11.77 -6.98
N CYS A 92 -0.90 -10.69 -6.62
CA CYS A 92 0.28 -10.26 -7.39
C CYS A 92 1.58 -10.19 -6.58
N ILE A 93 1.54 -10.00 -5.25
CA ILE A 93 2.78 -9.86 -4.45
C ILE A 93 3.80 -10.98 -4.70
N PRO A 94 3.42 -12.28 -4.70
CA PRO A 94 4.40 -13.35 -4.96
C PRO A 94 5.12 -13.18 -6.30
N GLN A 95 4.37 -12.86 -7.37
CA GLN A 95 4.93 -12.66 -8.71
C GLN A 95 5.83 -11.42 -8.79
N LEU A 96 5.52 -10.37 -8.03
CA LEU A 96 6.33 -9.15 -7.99
C LEU A 96 7.62 -9.33 -7.16
N ALA A 97 7.57 -10.14 -6.11
CA ALA A 97 8.69 -10.40 -5.23
C ALA A 97 9.67 -11.41 -5.80
N GLU A 98 9.19 -12.37 -6.61
CA GLU A 98 9.98 -13.49 -7.09
C GLU A 98 11.28 -13.09 -7.83
N PRO A 99 11.30 -12.14 -8.79
CA PRO A 99 12.54 -11.73 -9.44
C PRO A 99 13.58 -11.16 -8.47
N ILE A 100 13.13 -10.46 -7.42
CA ILE A 100 14.03 -9.93 -6.38
C ILE A 100 14.57 -11.08 -5.52
N LEU A 101 13.70 -12.01 -5.11
CA LEU A 101 14.08 -13.17 -4.30
C LEU A 101 15.04 -14.12 -5.01
N ARG A 102 14.97 -14.19 -6.34
CA ARG A 102 15.88 -14.97 -7.20
C ARG A 102 17.14 -14.21 -7.61
N ASN A 103 17.30 -12.96 -7.16
CA ASN A 103 18.40 -12.09 -7.55
C ASN A 103 18.49 -11.84 -9.07
N GLU A 104 17.33 -11.81 -9.74
CA GLU A 104 17.18 -11.53 -11.18
C GLU A 104 16.88 -10.04 -11.45
N ALA A 105 16.44 -9.29 -10.44
CA ALA A 105 16.19 -7.85 -10.51
C ALA A 105 16.31 -7.18 -9.14
N GLU A 106 16.77 -5.94 -9.10
CA GLU A 106 16.82 -5.10 -7.90
C GLU A 106 15.53 -4.31 -7.69
N VAL A 107 14.82 -4.00 -8.78
CA VAL A 107 13.57 -3.24 -8.77
C VAL A 107 12.59 -3.83 -9.76
N VAL A 108 11.39 -4.17 -9.27
CA VAL A 108 10.26 -4.61 -10.10
C VAL A 108 9.21 -3.52 -10.14
N VAL A 109 8.84 -3.08 -11.34
CA VAL A 109 7.75 -2.12 -11.56
C VAL A 109 6.62 -2.83 -12.31
N PRO A 110 5.44 -3.06 -11.69
CA PRO A 110 4.33 -3.71 -12.38
C PRO A 110 3.85 -2.88 -13.56
N LYS A 111 3.81 -3.48 -14.75
CA LYS A 111 3.23 -2.87 -15.96
C LYS A 111 1.71 -3.04 -15.95
N ARG A 112 0.98 -1.96 -16.25
CA ARG A 112 -0.47 -2.05 -16.53
C ARG A 112 -0.67 -2.50 -17.97
N ARG A 113 -1.62 -3.39 -18.21
CA ARG A 113 -2.07 -3.67 -19.59
C ARG A 113 -3.06 -2.59 -20.03
N GLN A 114 -2.85 -2.05 -21.23
CA GLN A 114 -3.65 -0.95 -21.78
C GLN A 114 -5.12 -1.33 -21.96
N ASP A 115 -5.38 -2.58 -22.35
CA ASP A 115 -6.72 -3.12 -22.57
C ASP A 115 -7.52 -3.19 -21.27
N LEU A 116 -6.92 -3.73 -20.20
CA LEU A 116 -7.54 -3.78 -18.87
C LEU A 116 -7.76 -2.39 -18.29
N PHE A 117 -6.83 -1.46 -18.53
CA PHE A 117 -7.02 -0.07 -18.13
C PHE A 117 -8.24 0.53 -18.84
N SER A 118 -8.32 0.37 -20.16
CA SER A 118 -9.42 0.89 -20.98
C SER A 118 -10.78 0.29 -20.61
N SER A 119 -10.83 -0.97 -20.18
CA SER A 119 -12.08 -1.64 -19.81
C SER A 119 -12.51 -1.46 -18.35
N SER A 120 -11.60 -1.04 -17.45
CA SER A 120 -11.87 -0.96 -16.00
C SER A 120 -11.82 0.46 -15.42
N TYR A 121 -11.27 1.43 -16.14
CA TYR A 121 -11.32 2.84 -15.75
C TYR A 121 -12.60 3.52 -16.27
N PRO A 122 -13.21 4.44 -15.50
CA PRO A 122 -14.36 5.19 -15.98
C PRO A 122 -14.03 5.97 -17.25
N ASN A 123 -14.87 5.86 -18.28
CA ASN A 123 -14.64 6.44 -19.63
C ASN A 123 -14.32 7.94 -19.64
N TYR A 124 -14.70 8.69 -18.61
CA TYR A 124 -14.42 10.13 -18.50
C TYR A 124 -13.01 10.46 -17.99
N MET A 125 -12.24 9.46 -17.57
CA MET A 125 -10.83 9.59 -17.17
C MET A 125 -9.86 8.99 -18.22
N TYR A 126 -10.38 8.57 -19.38
CA TYR A 126 -9.60 8.10 -20.52
C TYR A 126 -9.25 9.27 -21.45
#